data_AF-A0A8J6RN48-F1
#
_entry.id   AF-A0A8J6RN48-F1
#
_cell.length_a   1.000
_cell.length_b   1.000
_cell.length_c   1.000
_cell.angle_alpha   90.00
_cell.angle_beta   90.00
_cell.angle_gamma   90.00
#
_symmetry.space_group_name_H-M   'P 1'
#
loop_
_entity.id
_entity.type
_entity.pdbx_description
1 polymer ?
#
loop_
_entity_poly.entity_id
_entity_poly.type
_entity_poly.pdbx_seq_one_letter_code
_entity_poly.pdbx_strand_id
1 'polypeptide(L)'
;MKNRNPVVAIGLHAASPVLLEKWMSQGYLKNLSCLREQGADGRLDYTKSSNETQRWTTFLAGWLPRNTGYWGRIKFDENTYELEENETYDFAKYPPFYALGDDYQVGVFRTPLAPLAEKVNGVQVLEKRSEPSNVERVLY
;
A
#
# COMPACT_ATOMS: atom_id res chain seq x y z
N MET A 1 -23.92 -9.59 -17.21
CA MET A 1 -22.77 -9.54 -16.29
C MET A 1 -23.31 -9.65 -14.87
N LYS A 2 -22.76 -10.52 -14.00
CA LYS A 2 -23.19 -10.58 -12.59
C LYS A 2 -22.98 -9.20 -11.96
N ASN A 3 -23.99 -8.69 -11.27
CA ASN A 3 -23.89 -7.45 -10.51
C ASN A 3 -22.88 -7.68 -9.37
N ARG A 4 -21.62 -7.33 -9.59
CA ARG A 4 -20.54 -7.47 -8.61
C ARG A 4 -20.37 -6.12 -7.92
N ASN A 5 -20.48 -6.12 -6.60
CA ASN A 5 -20.22 -4.92 -5.82
C ASN A 5 -18.73 -4.56 -5.93
N PRO A 6 -18.36 -3.32 -6.30
CA PRO A 6 -16.97 -2.89 -6.29
C PRO A 6 -16.37 -2.99 -4.90
N VAL A 7 -15.10 -3.39 -4.81
CA VAL A 7 -14.34 -3.47 -3.57
C VAL A 7 -13.25 -2.41 -3.59
N VAL A 8 -13.12 -1.65 -2.50
CA VAL A 8 -12.09 -0.63 -2.34
C VAL A 8 -11.25 -0.97 -1.12
N ALA A 9 -9.93 -1.07 -1.31
CA ALA A 9 -8.96 -1.19 -0.22
C ALA A 9 -8.19 0.13 -0.09
N ILE A 10 -8.20 0.74 1.10
CA ILE A 10 -7.55 2.02 1.37
C ILE A 10 -6.45 1.79 2.40
N GLY A 11 -5.19 1.96 1.99
CA GLY A 11 -4.07 2.02 2.90
C GLY A 11 -3.83 3.45 3.38
N LEU A 12 -4.00 3.71 4.68
CA LEU A 12 -3.70 5.02 5.27
C LEU A 12 -2.26 5.03 5.81
N HIS A 13 -1.38 5.78 5.15
CA HIS A 13 0.00 5.91 5.60
C HIS A 13 0.10 6.70 6.91
N ALA A 14 0.92 6.23 7.86
CA ALA A 14 1.14 6.84 9.17
C ALA A 14 -0.12 7.11 10.03
N ALA A 15 -1.22 6.39 9.80
CA ALA A 15 -2.47 6.59 10.52
C ALA A 15 -2.47 5.90 11.90
N SER A 16 -2.05 6.63 12.94
CA SER A 16 -2.04 6.14 14.32
C SER A 16 -3.44 5.69 14.76
N PRO A 17 -3.63 4.42 15.17
CA PRO A 17 -4.94 3.93 15.56
C PRO A 17 -5.51 4.67 16.79
N VAL A 18 -4.65 5.07 17.72
CA VAL A 18 -5.05 5.84 18.91
C VAL A 18 -5.61 7.22 18.52
N LEU A 19 -5.01 7.88 17.53
CA LEU A 19 -5.50 9.17 17.04
C LEU A 19 -6.80 9.02 16.27
N LEU A 20 -6.89 8.00 15.40
CA LEU A 20 -8.14 7.70 14.68
C LEU A 20 -9.29 7.46 15.65
N GLU A 21 -9.07 6.66 16.69
CA GLU A 21 -10.07 6.36 17.72
C GLU A 21 -10.52 7.59 18.49
N LYS A 22 -9.57 8.40 18.94
CA LYS A 22 -9.85 9.67 19.60
C LYS A 22 -10.66 10.61 18.71
N TRP A 23 -10.31 10.73 17.42
CA TRP A 23 -11.03 11.61 16.51
C TRP A 23 -12.40 11.08 16.10
N MET A 24 -12.57 9.76 16.02
CA MET A 24 -13.90 9.13 15.89
C MET A 24 -14.76 9.44 17.12
N SER A 25 -14.25 9.24 18.35
CA SER A 25 -15.01 9.48 19.58
C SER A 25 -15.37 10.96 19.78
N GLN A 26 -14.58 11.88 19.23
CA GLN A 26 -14.86 13.32 19.22
C GLN A 26 -15.83 13.75 18.09
N GLY A 27 -16.24 12.82 17.22
CA GLY A 27 -17.17 13.09 16.11
C GLY A 27 -16.54 13.71 14.86
N TYR A 28 -15.21 13.79 14.77
CA TYR A 28 -14.50 14.37 13.62
C TYR A 28 -14.45 13.41 12.41
N LEU A 29 -14.47 12.10 12.65
CA LEU A 29 -14.34 11.07 11.62
C LEU A 29 -15.63 10.24 11.47
N LYS A 30 -16.75 10.91 11.18
CA LYS A 30 -18.10 10.29 11.17
C LYS A 30 -18.20 9.07 10.24
N ASN A 31 -17.60 9.15 9.05
CA ASN A 31 -17.63 8.04 8.10
C ASN A 31 -16.82 6.83 8.59
N LEU A 32 -15.67 7.04 9.22
CA LEU A 32 -14.88 5.95 9.79
C LEU A 32 -15.55 5.36 11.04
N SER A 33 -16.19 6.18 11.88
CA SER A 33 -16.98 5.71 13.03
C SER A 33 -18.13 4.81 12.56
N CYS A 34 -18.87 5.26 11.54
CA CYS A 34 -19.97 4.51 10.93
C CYS A 34 -19.48 3.15 10.36
N LEU A 35 -18.36 3.15 9.62
CA LEU A 35 -17.77 1.92 9.09
C LEU A 35 -17.34 0.95 10.19
N ARG A 36 -16.83 1.48 11.31
CA ARG A 36 -16.46 0.66 12.47
C ARG A 36 -17.68 0.06 13.17
N GLU A 37 -18.70 0.87 13.41
CA GLU A 37 -19.93 0.45 14.13
C GLU A 37 -20.78 -0.54 13.35
N GLN A 38 -20.79 -0.44 12.01
CA GLN A 38 -21.63 -1.25 11.13
C GLN A 38 -20.84 -2.34 10.39
N GLY A 39 -19.52 -2.37 10.54
CA GLY A 39 -18.62 -3.29 9.87
C GLY A 39 -17.89 -4.21 10.84
N ALA A 40 -16.68 -4.61 10.46
CA ALA A 40 -15.77 -5.36 11.29
C ALA A 40 -14.48 -4.55 11.50
N ASP A 41 -14.02 -4.45 12.75
CA ASP A 41 -12.75 -3.83 13.10
C ASP A 41 -11.88 -4.75 13.95
N GLY A 42 -10.57 -4.55 13.83
CA GLY A 42 -9.58 -5.29 14.59
C GLY A 42 -8.27 -4.53 14.67
N ARG A 43 -7.59 -4.63 15.81
CA ARG A 43 -6.23 -4.10 15.97
C ARG A 43 -5.24 -5.12 15.40
N LEU A 44 -4.47 -4.69 14.41
CA LEU A 44 -3.31 -5.42 13.93
C LEU A 44 -2.07 -4.94 14.66
N ASP A 45 -1.29 -5.88 15.17
CA ASP A 45 0.03 -5.61 15.74
C ASP A 45 1.11 -6.08 14.75
N TYR A 46 2.21 -5.33 14.70
CA TYR A 46 3.36 -5.66 13.87
C TYR A 46 4.55 -5.95 14.77
N THR A 47 5.48 -6.77 14.29
CA THR A 47 6.72 -7.01 15.03
C THR A 47 7.45 -5.68 15.28
N LYS A 48 8.03 -5.53 16.48
CA LYS A 48 8.73 -4.29 16.89
C LYS A 48 9.86 -3.88 15.95
N SER A 49 10.41 -4.82 15.18
CA SER A 49 11.48 -4.60 14.20
C SER A 49 10.97 -4.26 12.79
N SER A 50 9.65 -4.11 12.59
CA SER A 50 9.09 -3.86 11.25
C SER A 50 9.28 -2.42 10.78
N ASN A 51 9.95 -2.24 9.64
CA ASN A 51 10.02 -0.95 8.96
C ASN A 51 8.79 -0.72 8.06
N GLU A 52 8.62 0.52 7.59
CA GLU A 52 7.47 0.90 6.76
C GLU A 52 7.34 0.04 5.50
N THR A 53 8.46 -0.16 4.79
CA THR A 53 8.47 -0.93 3.55
C THR A 53 7.99 -2.36 3.82
N GLN A 54 8.46 -3.00 4.89
CA GLN A 54 8.01 -4.34 5.28
C GLN A 54 6.51 -4.40 5.58
N ARG A 55 5.93 -3.35 6.16
CA ARG A 55 4.47 -3.30 6.42
C ARG A 55 3.70 -3.25 5.11
N TRP A 56 4.14 -2.43 4.16
CA TRP A 56 3.51 -2.37 2.84
C TRP A 56 3.69 -3.66 2.05
N THR A 57 4.87 -4.27 2.06
CA THR A 57 5.09 -5.54 1.34
C THR A 57 4.29 -6.68 1.97
N THR A 58 4.16 -6.70 3.29
CA THR A 58 3.30 -7.68 4.00
C THR A 58 1.83 -7.45 3.68
N PHE A 59 1.36 -6.20 3.69
CA PHE A 59 -0.01 -5.86 3.31
C PHE A 59 -0.33 -6.28 1.88
N LEU A 60 0.58 -6.04 0.94
CA LEU A 60 0.39 -6.39 -0.45
C LEU A 60 0.37 -7.90 -0.65
N ALA A 61 1.40 -8.62 -0.17
CA ALA A 61 1.56 -10.04 -0.45
C ALA A 61 0.71 -10.94 0.47
N GLY A 62 0.35 -10.48 1.67
CA GLY A 62 -0.20 -11.32 2.73
C GLY A 62 0.83 -12.24 3.39
N TRP A 63 2.13 -12.04 3.13
CA TRP A 63 3.23 -12.88 3.62
C TRP A 63 4.23 -12.07 4.45
N LEU A 64 4.76 -12.68 5.52
CA LEU A 64 5.80 -12.06 6.34
C LEU A 64 7.16 -12.04 5.62
N PRO A 65 8.09 -11.15 6.00
CA PRO A 65 9.46 -11.10 5.46
C PRO A 65 10.20 -12.45 5.49
N ARG A 66 9.96 -13.28 6.51
CA ARG A 66 10.53 -14.64 6.60
C ARG A 66 10.12 -15.55 5.44
N ASN A 67 8.93 -15.34 4.89
CA ASN A 67 8.42 -16.10 3.76
C ASN A 67 8.89 -15.51 2.44
N THR A 68 8.85 -14.19 2.29
CA THR A 68 9.20 -13.51 1.03
C THR A 68 10.71 -13.34 0.83
N GLY A 69 11.50 -13.41 1.90
CA GLY A 69 12.93 -13.11 1.90
C GLY A 69 13.24 -11.61 1.88
N TYR A 70 12.24 -10.74 1.78
CA TYR A 70 12.42 -9.31 1.67
C TYR A 70 12.43 -8.64 3.04
N TRP A 71 13.62 -8.27 3.51
CA TRP A 71 13.83 -7.58 4.80
C TRP A 71 14.03 -6.07 4.65
N GLY A 72 14.30 -5.57 3.45
CA GLY A 72 14.50 -4.15 3.20
C GLY A 72 15.24 -3.91 1.89
N ARG A 73 15.42 -2.63 1.56
CA ARG A 73 16.09 -2.21 0.32
C ARG A 73 17.60 -2.45 0.33
N ILE A 74 18.23 -2.54 1.49
CA ILE A 74 19.66 -2.76 1.59
C ILE A 74 19.88 -4.17 2.15
N LYS A 75 20.69 -4.95 1.45
CA LYS A 75 21.18 -6.24 1.90
C LYS A 75 22.67 -6.11 2.19
N PHE A 76 23.09 -6.68 3.31
CA PHE A 76 24.50 -6.75 3.69
C PHE A 76 25.00 -8.18 3.47
N ASP A 77 26.12 -8.32 2.77
CA ASP A 77 26.84 -9.59 2.66
C ASP A 77 27.95 -9.62 3.72
N GLU A 78 27.85 -10.57 4.65
CA GLU A 78 28.81 -10.69 5.75
C GLU A 78 30.19 -11.24 5.33
N ASN A 79 30.29 -11.86 4.17
CA ASN A 79 31.54 -12.42 3.66
C ASN A 79 32.35 -11.38 2.89
N THR A 80 31.67 -10.50 2.14
CA THR A 80 32.32 -9.47 1.32
C THR A 80 32.28 -8.07 1.95
N TYR A 81 31.44 -7.87 2.98
CA TYR A 81 31.13 -6.58 3.58
C TYR A 81 30.49 -5.57 2.61
N GLU A 82 29.94 -6.05 1.50
CA GLU A 82 29.30 -5.21 0.50
C GLU A 82 27.82 -4.97 0.84
N LEU A 83 27.31 -3.84 0.33
CA LEU A 83 25.91 -3.46 0.42
C LEU A 83 25.29 -3.56 -0.97
N GLU A 84 24.26 -4.38 -1.09
CA GLU A 84 23.47 -4.53 -2.31
C GLU A 84 22.13 -3.83 -2.15
N GLU A 85 21.71 -3.07 -3.16
CA GLU A 85 20.31 -2.64 -3.26
C GLU A 85 19.46 -3.81 -3.73
N ASN A 86 18.54 -4.24 -2.87
CA ASN A 86 17.49 -5.19 -3.23
C ASN A 86 16.33 -4.45 -3.87
N GLU A 87 15.89 -4.96 -5.02
CA GLU A 87 14.53 -4.74 -5.49
C GLU A 87 13.54 -5.34 -4.47
N THR A 88 12.27 -4.92 -4.57
CA THR A 88 11.18 -5.46 -3.73
C THR A 88 11.08 -7.00 -3.82
N TYR A 89 10.26 -7.62 -2.97
CA TYR A 89 9.98 -9.06 -3.04
C TYR A 89 9.53 -9.53 -4.44
N ASP A 90 9.71 -10.82 -4.73
CA ASP A 90 9.32 -11.45 -5.99
C ASP A 90 7.79 -11.49 -6.17
N PHE A 91 7.25 -10.65 -7.06
CA PHE A 91 5.82 -10.55 -7.37
C PHE A 91 5.28 -11.78 -8.12
N ALA A 92 6.13 -12.54 -8.84
CA ALA A 92 5.69 -13.75 -9.53
C ALA A 92 5.44 -14.88 -8.53
N LYS A 93 6.27 -14.96 -7.48
CA LYS A 93 6.13 -15.94 -6.41
C LYS A 93 5.12 -15.53 -5.33
N TYR A 94 5.04 -14.23 -5.02
CA TYR A 94 4.17 -13.69 -3.99
C TYR A 94 3.31 -12.56 -4.56
N PRO A 95 2.30 -12.85 -5.40
CA PRO A 95 1.51 -11.81 -6.03
C PRO A 95 0.78 -10.95 -4.98
N PRO A 96 0.61 -9.63 -5.24
CA PRO A 96 -0.17 -8.77 -4.37
C PRO A 96 -1.64 -9.23 -4.36
N PHE A 97 -2.38 -8.98 -3.28
CA PHE A 97 -3.75 -9.45 -3.10
C PHE A 97 -4.73 -9.01 -4.21
N TYR A 98 -4.38 -7.94 -4.93
CA TYR A 98 -5.18 -7.39 -6.03
C TYR A 98 -4.87 -8.03 -7.39
N ALA A 99 -3.87 -8.91 -7.52
CA ALA A 99 -3.56 -9.61 -8.76
C ALA A 99 -4.53 -10.79 -8.97
N LEU A 100 -5.78 -10.47 -9.32
CA LEU A 100 -6.92 -11.40 -9.33
C LEU A 100 -7.23 -12.05 -10.70
N GLY A 101 -6.37 -11.87 -11.71
CA GLY A 101 -6.56 -12.41 -13.06
C GLY A 101 -7.70 -11.74 -13.84
N ASP A 102 -8.08 -12.36 -14.96
CA ASP A 102 -8.99 -11.77 -15.97
C ASP A 102 -10.44 -11.60 -15.50
N ASP A 103 -10.78 -12.20 -14.35
CA ASP A 103 -12.12 -12.11 -13.77
C ASP A 103 -12.42 -10.73 -13.16
N TYR A 104 -11.41 -9.89 -12.91
CA TYR A 104 -11.56 -8.62 -12.20
C TYR A 104 -10.86 -7.46 -12.91
N GLN A 105 -11.57 -6.32 -12.99
CA GLN A 105 -10.95 -5.05 -13.33
C GLN A 105 -10.41 -4.40 -12.05
N VAL A 106 -9.12 -4.11 -12.04
CA VAL A 106 -8.40 -3.64 -10.86
C VAL A 106 -7.70 -2.33 -11.18
N GLY A 107 -7.92 -1.31 -10.35
CA GLY A 107 -7.18 -0.06 -10.35
C GLY A 107 -6.37 0.08 -9.06
N VAL A 108 -5.07 0.31 -9.17
CA VAL A 108 -4.18 0.54 -8.01
C VAL A 108 -3.56 1.91 -8.14
N PHE A 109 -3.77 2.74 -7.14
CA PHE A 109 -3.16 4.05 -7.03
C PHE A 109 -2.34 4.08 -5.76
N ARG A 110 -1.02 4.18 -5.91
CA ARG A 110 -0.16 4.75 -4.88
C ARG A 110 -0.11 6.23 -5.21
N THR A 111 -0.48 7.14 -4.30
CA THR A 111 -0.55 8.58 -4.61
C THR A 111 0.74 9.32 -4.31
N PRO A 112 1.19 10.16 -5.24
CA PRO A 112 2.52 9.83 -5.63
C PRO A 112 3.51 11.06 -5.53
N LEU A 113 4.84 10.83 -5.54
CA LEU A 113 5.97 11.76 -5.49
C LEU A 113 6.27 12.57 -6.79
N ALA A 114 5.37 13.37 -7.35
CA ALA A 114 5.74 14.28 -8.45
C ALA A 114 5.56 15.77 -8.08
N PRO A 115 6.26 16.70 -8.75
CA PRO A 115 5.90 18.11 -8.67
C PRO A 115 4.62 18.37 -9.48
N LEU A 116 3.76 19.21 -8.91
CA LEU A 116 2.52 19.66 -9.51
C LEU A 116 2.78 20.65 -10.65
N ALA A 117 1.87 20.70 -11.61
CA ALA A 117 1.88 21.67 -12.70
C ALA A 117 1.10 22.94 -12.35
N GLU A 118 1.55 24.10 -12.86
CA GLU A 118 0.72 25.32 -12.85
C GLU A 118 -0.40 25.25 -13.89
N LYS A 119 -1.50 25.98 -13.63
CA LYS A 119 -2.72 26.09 -14.47
C LYS A 119 -3.59 24.82 -14.58
N VAL A 120 -3.71 24.07 -13.49
CA VAL A 120 -4.64 22.93 -13.45
C VAL A 120 -6.00 23.35 -12.93
N ASN A 121 -7.02 23.21 -13.79
CA ASN A 121 -8.45 23.24 -13.42
C ASN A 121 -9.02 21.82 -13.54
N GLY A 122 -8.59 20.93 -12.64
CA GLY A 122 -8.92 19.51 -12.70
C GLY A 122 -8.01 18.64 -11.83
N VAL A 123 -8.19 17.32 -11.92
CA VAL A 123 -7.55 16.36 -11.01
C VAL A 123 -6.15 15.95 -11.49
N GLN A 124 -5.18 15.93 -10.57
CA GLN A 124 -3.83 15.35 -10.75
C GLN A 124 -3.60 14.21 -9.75
N VAL A 125 -3.03 13.08 -10.20
CA VAL A 125 -2.66 11.88 -9.39
C VAL A 125 -1.24 11.42 -9.82
N LEU A 126 -0.12 11.81 -9.15
CA LEU A 126 1.26 11.67 -9.74
C LEU A 126 2.48 11.17 -8.88
N GLU A 127 3.26 10.11 -9.25
CA GLU A 127 4.53 9.62 -8.57
C GLU A 127 5.75 9.99 -9.40
N LYS A 128 6.91 10.23 -8.77
CA LYS A 128 8.19 10.41 -9.48
C LYS A 128 9.42 10.22 -8.58
N ARG A 129 10.32 9.30 -8.96
CA ARG A 129 11.74 9.60 -9.28
C ARG A 129 12.43 8.40 -9.97
N SER A 130 12.64 8.52 -11.29
CA SER A 130 13.44 7.69 -12.24
C SER A 130 13.18 6.18 -12.36
N GLU A 131 12.95 5.75 -13.61
CA GLU A 131 12.50 4.45 -14.16
C GLU A 131 13.54 3.31 -14.22
N PRO A 132 13.19 2.04 -14.60
CA PRO A 132 12.03 1.58 -15.40
C PRO A 132 11.09 0.60 -14.63
N SER A 133 9.79 0.45 -14.89
CA SER A 133 9.00 0.53 -16.12
C SER A 133 7.49 0.64 -15.84
N ASN A 134 6.76 1.25 -16.78
CA ASN A 134 5.32 1.12 -17.09
C ASN A 134 4.30 1.55 -16.04
N VAL A 135 4.00 2.85 -15.99
CA VAL A 135 2.69 3.35 -15.54
C VAL A 135 1.90 3.83 -16.76
N GLU A 136 0.95 3.02 -17.24
CA GLU A 136 -0.05 3.47 -18.20
C GLU A 136 -0.98 4.48 -17.54
N ARG A 137 -1.10 5.66 -18.17
CA ARG A 137 -2.10 6.67 -17.82
C ARG A 137 -3.49 6.15 -18.18
N VAL A 138 -4.34 5.95 -17.19
CA VAL A 138 -5.79 5.90 -17.40
C VAL A 138 -6.32 7.34 -17.29
N LEU A 139 -6.64 7.92 -18.44
CA LEU A 139 -7.56 9.07 -18.52
C LEU A 139 -8.92 8.50 -18.93
N TYR A 140 -9.98 8.97 -18.25
CA TYR A 140 -11.38 8.58 -18.49
C TYR A 140 -11.78 8.66 -19.96
#